data_AF-A0A4R5G4U9-F1
#
_entry.id   AF-A0A4R5G4U9-F1
#
_cell.length_a   1.000
_cell.length_b   1.000
_cell.length_c   1.000
_cell.angle_alpha   90.00
_cell.angle_beta   90.00
_cell.angle_gamma   90.00
#
_symmetry.space_group_name_H-M   'P 1'
#
loop_
_entity.id
_entity.type
_entity.pdbx_description
1 polymer ?
#
loop_
_entity_poly.entity_id
_entity_poly.type
_entity_poly.pdbx_seq_one_letter_code
_entity_poly.pdbx_strand_id
1 'polypeptide(L)' 'MEKKELRDYQKQLKERFFSIQFDNKKQNLTLLVDRETGVEYLEVIGGLGDPSGITPLLNSDGTPKINECWKDNSL' A
#
# COMPACT_ATOMS: atom_id res chain seq x y z
N MET A 1 23.28 -5.72 3.85
CA MET A 1 22.92 -4.65 2.90
C MET A 1 23.69 -3.41 3.27
N GLU A 2 24.51 -2.92 2.35
CA GLU A 2 25.31 -1.71 2.54
C GLU A 2 24.42 -0.45 2.48
N LYS A 3 24.94 0.68 2.97
CA LYS A 3 24.20 1.95 3.06
C LYS A 3 23.69 2.45 1.69
N LYS A 4 24.43 2.17 0.62
CA LYS A 4 24.04 2.53 -0.75
C LYS A 4 22.89 1.65 -1.24
N GLU A 5 23.02 0.34 -1.10
CA GLU A 5 21.99 -0.64 -1.47
C GLU A 5 20.65 -0.36 -0.77
N LEU A 6 20.67 -0.01 0.52
CA LEU A 6 19.47 0.35 1.26
C LEU A 6 18.78 1.60 0.68
N ARG A 7 19.55 2.61 0.28
CA ARG A 7 19.01 3.84 -0.31
C ARG A 7 18.39 3.59 -1.68
N ASP A 8 19.07 2.81 -2.51
CA ASP A 8 18.58 2.44 -3.84
C ASP A 8 17.29 1.61 -3.72
N TYR A 9 17.25 0.67 -2.77
CA TYR A 9 16.05 -0.12 -2.48
C TYR A 9 14.89 0.75 -1.95
N GLN A 10 15.15 1.70 -1.05
CA GLN A 10 14.12 2.65 -0.59
C GLN A 10 13.56 3.50 -1.74
N LYS A 11 14.39 3.89 -2.71
CA LYS A 11 13.94 4.61 -3.90
C LYS A 11 13.03 3.74 -4.76
N GLN A 12 13.42 2.50 -5.03
CA GLN A 12 12.60 1.54 -5.78
C GLN A 12 11.24 1.31 -5.12
N LEU A 13 11.20 1.15 -3.79
CA LEU A 13 9.93 0.98 -3.06
C LEU A 13 9.00 2.18 -3.22
N LYS A 14 9.53 3.41 -3.20
CA LYS A 14 8.73 4.63 -3.41
C LYS A 14 8.19 4.76 -4.83
N GLU A 15 8.91 4.22 -5.81
CA GLU A 15 8.47 4.23 -7.22
C GLU A 15 7.43 3.13 -7.48
N ARG A 16 7.58 1.97 -6.82
CA ARG A 16 6.69 0.81 -6.94
C ARG A 16 5.36 0.97 -6.21
N PHE A 17 5.38 1.53 -5.01
CA PHE A 17 4.17 1.68 -4.20
C PHE A 17 3.55 3.07 -4.38
N PHE A 18 2.24 3.08 -4.59
CA PHE A 18 1.42 4.28 -4.56
C PHE A 18 0.47 4.22 -3.37
N SER A 19 0.11 5.37 -2.78
CA SER A 19 -0.80 5.45 -1.65
C SER A 19 -1.93 6.46 -1.87
N ILE A 20 -3.14 6.08 -1.45
CA ILE A 20 -4.33 6.93 -1.46
C ILE A 20 -4.84 7.03 -0.03
N GLN A 21 -4.94 8.24 0.50
CA GLN A 21 -5.54 8.47 1.82
C GLN A 21 -7.03 8.76 1.69
N PHE A 22 -7.82 8.09 2.50
CA PHE A 22 -9.24 8.34 2.69
C PHE A 22 -9.42 8.92 4.09
N ASP A 23 -9.85 10.17 4.16
CA ASP A 23 -10.25 10.81 5.40
C ASP A 23 -11.67 10.36 5.75
N ASN A 24 -11.81 9.62 6.85
CA ASN A 24 -13.08 9.39 7.49
C ASN A 24 -12.99 9.98 8.90
N LYS A 25 -14.02 10.74 9.33
CA LYS A 25 -14.09 11.46 10.62
C LYS A 25 -13.76 10.64 11.88
N LYS A 26 -13.63 9.31 11.76
CA LYS A 26 -13.31 8.37 12.84
C LYS A 26 -12.00 7.60 12.65
N GLN A 27 -11.47 7.50 11.44
CA GLN A 27 -10.32 6.66 11.08
C GLN A 27 -9.63 7.24 9.83
N ASN A 28 -8.30 7.29 9.84
CA ASN A 28 -7.55 7.55 8.63
C ASN A 28 -7.27 6.20 7.97
N LEU A 29 -7.68 6.04 6.71
CA LEU A 29 -7.42 4.84 5.94
C LEU A 29 -6.44 5.19 4.83
N THR A 30 -5.39 4.40 4.66
CA THR A 30 -4.50 4.50 3.49
C THR A 30 -4.62 3.22 2.68
N LEU A 31 -5.01 3.32 1.42
CA LEU A 31 -4.84 2.24 0.45
C LEU A 31 -3.44 2.33 -0.11
N LEU A 32 -2.64 1.29 0.08
CA LEU A 32 -1.35 1.10 -0.54
C LEU A 32 -1.52 0.14 -1.71
N VAL A 33 -0.95 0.47 -2.86
CA VAL A 33 -1.01 -0.36 -4.06
C VAL A 33 0.39 -0.67 -4.54
N ASP A 34 0.67 -1.95 -4.72
CA ASP A 34 1.85 -2.42 -5.44
C ASP A 34 1.60 -2.32 -6.94
N ARG A 35 2.21 -1.35 -7.63
CA ARG A 35 1.97 -1.10 -9.07
C ARG A 35 2.52 -2.19 -9.98
N GLU A 36 3.42 -3.04 -9.48
CA GLU A 36 3.97 -4.16 -10.24
C GLU A 36 2.97 -5.33 -10.32
N THR A 37 2.23 -5.57 -9.25
CA THR A 37 1.32 -6.72 -9.13
C THR A 37 -0.15 -6.33 -9.12
N GLY A 38 -0.47 -5.04 -8.93
CA GLY A 38 -1.82 -4.52 -8.73
C GLY A 38 -2.43 -4.89 -7.37
N VAL A 39 -1.66 -5.49 -6.44
CA VAL A 39 -2.17 -5.92 -5.14
C VAL A 39 -2.44 -4.71 -4.25
N GLU A 40 -3.63 -4.72 -3.65
CA GLU A 40 -4.10 -3.67 -2.74
C GLU A 40 -3.89 -4.07 -1.27
N TYR A 41 -3.42 -3.13 -0.46
CA TYR A 41 -3.27 -3.25 0.99
C TYR A 41 -3.99 -2.10 1.67
N LEU A 42 -4.65 -2.38 2.79
CA LEU A 42 -5.28 -1.37 3.64
C LEU A 42 -4.45 -1.17 4.90
N GLU A 43 -3.97 0.05 5.07
CA GLU A 43 -3.48 0.56 6.34
C GLU A 43 -4.65 1.29 7.02
N VAL A 44 -4.93 0.91 8.25
CA VAL A 44 -5.86 1.64 9.11
C VAL A 44 -4.98 2.42 10.09
N ILE A 45 -5.26 3.68 10.35
CA ILE A 45 -4.65 4.43 11.45
C ILE A 45 -5.76 4.78 12.43
N GLY A 46 -5.76 4.11 13.58
CA GLY A 46 -6.67 4.39 14.68
C GLY A 46 -6.43 5.80 15.23
N GLY A 47 -7.52 6.50 15.54
CA GLY A 47 -7.43 7.79 16.25
C GLY A 47 -6.67 7.63 17.58
N LEU A 48 -5.82 8.62 17.88
CA LEU A 48 -4.80 8.69 18.95
C LEU A 48 -3.43 8.05 18.65
N GLY A 49 -3.10 7.80 17.38
CA GLY A 49 -1.69 7.72 16.95
C GLY A 49 -1.01 6.36 17.07
N ASP A 50 -1.75 5.31 17.43
CA ASP A 50 -1.24 3.94 17.36
C ASP A 50 -1.38 3.41 15.92
N PRO A 51 -0.30 2.91 15.28
CA PRO A 51 -0.39 2.30 13.97
C PRO A 51 -1.19 1.01 14.08
N SER A 52 -2.45 1.03 13.61
CA SER A 52 -3.14 -0.21 13.26
C SER A 52 -2.47 -0.75 11.99
N GLY A 53 -2.21 -2.05 11.96
CA GLY A 53 -1.32 -2.65 10.96
C GLY A 53 -1.79 -2.49 9.51
N ILE A 54 -0.93 -2.95 8.60
CA ILE A 54 -1.21 -3.07 7.18
C ILE A 54 -1.71 -4.49 6.89
N THR A 55 -2.83 -4.63 6.20
CA THR A 55 -3.38 -5.93 5.77
C THR A 55 -3.60 -5.95 4.26
N PRO A 56 -3.30 -7.06 3.56
CA PRO A 56 -3.72 -7.20 2.17
C PRO A 56 -5.25 -7.23 2.10
N LEU A 57 -5.81 -6.63 1.05
CA LEU A 57 -7.19 -6.85 0.68
C LEU A 57 -7.28 -8.20 -0.02
N LEU A 58 -8.21 -9.05 0.43
CA LEU A 58 -8.39 -10.39 -0.10
C LEU A 58 -9.77 -10.52 -0.77
N ASN A 59 -9.83 -11.34 -1.81
CA ASN A 59 -11.07 -11.87 -2.35
C ASN A 59 -11.68 -12.90 -1.36
N SER A 60 -12.93 -13.30 -1.62
CA SER A 60 -13.62 -14.28 -0.76
C SER A 60 -12.96 -15.66 -0.73
N ASP A 61 -12.16 -16.00 -1.74
CA ASP A 61 -11.37 -17.23 -1.82
C ASP A 61 -10.00 -17.13 -1.12
N GLY A 62 -9.70 -15.99 -0.50
CA GLY A 62 -8.44 -15.74 0.20
C GLY A 62 -7.28 -15.32 -0.70
N THR A 63 -7.48 -15.20 -2.02
CA THR A 63 -6.46 -14.64 -2.92
C THR A 63 -6.34 -13.13 -2.75
N PRO A 64 -5.16 -12.52 -3.01
CA PRO A 64 -5.02 -11.07 -3.01
C PRO A 64 -5.98 -10.41 -4.01
N LYS A 65 -6.60 -9.32 -3.59
CA LYS A 65 -7.34 -8.45 -4.48
C LYS A 65 -6.35 -7.74 -5.40
N ILE A 66 -6.52 -7.96 -6.70
CA ILE A 66 -5.71 -7.36 -7.75
C ILE A 66 -6.58 -6.37 -8.50
N ASN A 67 -6.11 -5.13 -8.62
CA ASN A 67 -6.78 -4.10 -9.37
C ASN A 67 -5.91 -3.70 -10.58
N GLU A 68 -6.32 -4.20 -11.75
CA GLU A 68 -5.60 -4.02 -13.02
C GLU A 68 -5.47 -2.54 -13.41
N CYS A 69 -6.36 -1.65 -12.96
CA CYS A 69 -6.29 -0.22 -13.25
C CYS A 69 -5.03 0.45 -12.69
N TRP A 70 -4.39 -0.16 -11.68
CA TRP A 70 -3.17 0.35 -11.06
C TRP A 70 -1.90 -0.33 -11.56
N LYS A 71 -2.01 -1.37 -12.38
CA LYS A 71 -0.84 -2.00 -13.00
C LYS A 71 -0.25 -1.08 -14.06
N ASP A 72 1.05 -1.24 -14.31
CA ASP A 72 1.77 -0.60 -15.43
C ASP A 72 1.78 0.94 -15.44
N ASN A 73 1.65 1.57 -14.27
CA ASN A 73 1.72 3.02 -14.12
C ASN A 73 0.71 3.83 -14.96
N SER A 74 -0.43 3.27 -15.39
CA SER A 74 -1.32 3.87 -16.41
C SER A 74 -2.18 5.08 -15.97
N LEU A 75 -1.75 5.85 -14.97
CA LEU A 75 -2.38 7.13 -14.57
C LEU A 75 -1.38 8.29 -14.67
#